data_AF-A0A926L5J9-F1
#
_entry.id   AF-A0A926L5J9-F1
#
_cell.length_a   1.000
_cell.length_b   1.000
_cell.length_c   1.000
_cell.angle_alpha   90.00
_cell.angle_beta   90.00
_cell.angle_gamma   90.00
#
_symmetry.space_group_name_H-M   'P 1'
#
loop_
_entity.id
_entity.type
_entity.pdbx_description
1 polymer ?
#
loop_
_entity_poly.entity_id
_entity_poly.type
_entity_poly.pdbx_seq_one_letter_code
_entity_poly.pdbx_strand_id
1 'polypeptide(L)'
;MCNPRRVRVEATREVVEAWHLELERRATASDSVVSELEVSHPFGGTLGPRTREVFERALGTADGWRAEGGVHVRDLPDGQVRYEPATGELVVTARLEDVVTAEGHAAESLRGDVRDRATGRGEGRYYNDGFGGRNRETAERDAQAAAEADAVRRARDLAARLRSRADQEAASAAAAAEERLQRAADADARARLAEERERVRAELDARNRARITRLGEDGLRAVNGVLATAYRRALVDFARQHGASGIRQEETEDGIDIEFELEM
;
A
#
# COMPACT_ATOMS: atom_id res chain seq x y z
N MET A 1 49.51 -55.62 -55.89
CA MET A 1 49.05 -54.98 -54.64
C MET A 1 47.54 -54.80 -54.73
N CYS A 2 46.78 -55.37 -53.81
CA CYS A 2 45.33 -55.18 -53.76
C CYS A 2 44.98 -53.79 -53.20
N ASN A 3 43.97 -53.13 -53.76
CA ASN A 3 43.46 -51.87 -53.20
C ASN A 3 42.74 -52.13 -51.86
N PRO A 4 42.97 -51.30 -50.83
CA PRO A 4 42.29 -51.46 -49.55
C PRO A 4 40.78 -51.20 -49.69
N ARG A 5 39.97 -52.08 -49.12
CA ARG A 5 38.53 -51.89 -48.96
C ARG A 5 38.24 -51.07 -47.70
N ARG A 6 37.06 -50.46 -47.64
CA ARG A 6 36.66 -49.54 -46.58
C ARG A 6 35.38 -50.02 -45.91
N VAL A 7 35.32 -49.85 -44.60
CA VAL A 7 34.08 -49.95 -43.81
C VAL A 7 33.81 -48.59 -43.21
N ARG A 8 32.55 -48.13 -43.28
CA ARG A 8 32.11 -46.89 -42.67
C ARG A 8 31.05 -47.20 -41.63
N VAL A 9 31.20 -46.58 -40.46
CA VAL A 9 30.29 -46.71 -39.34
C VAL A 9 29.87 -45.32 -38.90
N GLU A 10 28.60 -45.18 -38.53
CA GLU A 10 28.06 -43.98 -37.90
C GLU A 10 27.62 -44.30 -36.47
N ALA A 11 27.94 -43.42 -35.53
CA ALA A 11 27.46 -43.49 -34.16
C ALA A 11 26.72 -42.20 -33.82
N THR A 12 25.56 -42.30 -33.16
CA THR A 12 24.75 -41.12 -32.79
C THR A 12 24.60 -41.03 -31.29
N ARG A 13 24.69 -39.82 -30.74
CA ARG A 13 24.37 -39.51 -29.34
C ARG A 13 23.33 -38.40 -29.28
N GLU A 14 22.36 -38.56 -28.40
CA GLU A 14 21.42 -37.52 -28.05
C GLU A 14 22.00 -36.66 -26.92
N VAL A 15 21.83 -35.35 -27.04
CA VAL A 15 22.20 -34.37 -26.03
C VAL A 15 20.95 -33.59 -25.67
N VAL A 16 20.66 -33.50 -24.37
CA VAL A 16 19.50 -32.79 -23.83
C VAL A 16 20.02 -31.83 -22.76
N GLU A 17 19.65 -30.56 -22.87
CA GLU A 17 19.84 -29.56 -21.81
C GLU A 17 18.47 -29.12 -21.31
N ALA A 18 18.23 -29.29 -20.02
CA ALA A 18 17.00 -28.83 -19.35
C ALA A 18 17.27 -27.54 -18.59
N TRP A 19 16.25 -26.68 -18.49
CA TRP A 19 16.31 -25.45 -17.72
C TRP A 19 15.07 -25.31 -16.82
N HIS A 20 15.26 -24.62 -15.70
CA HIS A 20 14.22 -24.33 -14.71
C HIS A 20 14.47 -22.92 -14.15
N LEU A 21 13.40 -22.13 -14.07
CA LEU A 21 13.40 -20.79 -13.51
C LEU A 21 12.28 -20.65 -12.49
N GLU A 22 12.58 -19.97 -11.39
CA GLU A 22 11.62 -19.51 -10.41
C GLU A 22 11.59 -17.98 -10.48
N LEU A 23 10.40 -17.42 -10.74
CA LEU A 23 10.21 -15.99 -10.88
C LEU A 23 9.26 -15.52 -9.77
N GLU A 24 9.62 -14.42 -9.13
CA GLU A 24 8.83 -13.78 -8.07
C GLU A 24 8.70 -12.29 -8.37
N ARG A 25 7.51 -11.74 -8.17
CA ARG A 25 7.24 -10.31 -8.20
C ARG A 25 6.46 -9.89 -6.96
N ARG A 26 6.78 -8.69 -6.50
CA ARG A 26 6.13 -8.02 -5.38
C ARG A 26 5.67 -6.65 -5.82
N ALA A 27 4.52 -6.24 -5.32
CA ALA A 27 3.98 -4.92 -5.54
C ALA A 27 3.46 -4.36 -4.22
N THR A 28 3.56 -3.04 -4.06
CA THR A 28 3.03 -2.34 -2.88
C THR A 28 1.94 -1.40 -3.33
N ALA A 29 0.83 -1.39 -2.61
CA ALA A 29 -0.25 -0.44 -2.80
C ALA A 29 -0.51 0.29 -1.47
N SER A 30 -0.80 1.59 -1.55
CA SER A 30 -1.07 2.44 -0.38
C SER A 30 -2.28 3.33 -0.63
N ASP A 31 -3.04 3.61 0.41
CA ASP A 31 -4.15 4.58 0.36
C ASP A 31 -4.34 5.27 1.72
N SER A 32 -5.00 6.42 1.74
CA SER A 32 -5.45 7.05 2.98
C SER A 32 -6.90 6.66 3.28
N VAL A 33 -7.17 6.41 4.56
CA VAL A 33 -8.50 6.12 5.07
C VAL A 33 -8.86 7.22 6.05
N VAL A 34 -9.95 7.92 5.73
CA VAL A 34 -10.50 8.98 6.56
C VAL A 34 -11.82 8.49 7.16
N SER A 35 -11.97 8.68 8.47
CA SER A 35 -13.25 8.58 9.16
C SER A 35 -13.61 9.97 9.68
N GLU A 36 -14.82 10.40 9.38
CA GLU A 36 -15.37 11.68 9.83
C GLU A 36 -16.75 11.45 10.42
N LEU A 37 -16.97 11.97 11.63
CA LEU A 37 -18.23 11.86 12.34
C LEU A 37 -18.67 13.24 12.80
N GLU A 38 -19.90 13.60 12.47
CA GLU A 38 -20.50 14.87 12.83
C GLU A 38 -21.69 14.65 13.78
N VAL A 39 -21.76 15.44 14.84
CA VAL A 39 -22.90 15.48 15.76
C VAL A 39 -23.34 16.93 15.94
N SER A 40 -24.63 17.19 15.75
CA SER A 40 -25.24 18.48 16.01
C SER A 40 -25.96 18.50 17.35
N HIS A 41 -25.76 19.58 18.10
CA HIS A 41 -26.43 19.85 19.37
C HIS A 41 -27.24 21.14 19.24
N PRO A 42 -28.55 21.15 19.58
CA PRO A 42 -29.32 22.37 19.64
C PRO A 42 -28.82 23.23 20.81
N PHE A 43 -28.17 24.36 20.52
CA PHE A 43 -27.62 25.24 21.56
C PHE A 43 -28.35 26.58 21.63
N GLY A 44 -28.37 27.32 20.53
CA GLY A 44 -29.00 28.63 20.39
C GLY A 44 -30.52 28.62 20.61
N GLY A 45 -31.19 27.48 20.42
CA GLY A 45 -32.61 27.32 20.75
C GLY A 45 -32.91 27.28 22.25
N THR A 46 -31.89 27.06 23.09
CA THR A 46 -32.02 27.10 24.56
C THR A 46 -31.85 28.52 25.12
N LEU A 47 -31.36 29.46 24.31
CA LEU A 47 -31.13 30.85 24.67
C LEU A 47 -32.29 31.74 24.21
N GLY A 48 -32.70 32.69 25.05
CA GLY A 48 -33.63 33.75 24.63
C GLY A 48 -33.01 34.62 23.52
N PRO A 49 -33.81 35.28 22.65
CA PRO A 49 -33.31 36.03 21.49
C PRO A 49 -32.24 37.07 21.84
N ARG A 50 -32.43 37.81 22.93
CA ARG A 50 -31.46 38.80 23.41
C ARG A 50 -30.16 38.18 23.91
N THR A 51 -30.25 37.07 24.65
CA THR A 51 -29.07 36.33 25.11
C THR A 51 -28.27 35.81 23.92
N ARG A 52 -28.96 35.28 22.91
CA ARG A 52 -28.35 34.76 21.69
C ARG A 52 -27.60 35.85 20.92
N GLU A 53 -28.21 37.02 20.72
CA GLU A 53 -27.55 38.18 20.08
C GLU A 53 -26.27 38.63 20.82
N VAL A 54 -26.26 38.53 22.15
CA VAL A 54 -25.09 38.88 22.97
C VAL A 54 -24.01 37.80 22.87
N PHE A 55 -24.41 36.54 22.91
CA PHE A 55 -23.54 35.38 22.75
C PHE A 55 -22.84 35.37 21.38
N GLU A 56 -23.60 35.55 20.28
CA GLU A 56 -23.07 35.55 18.91
C GLU A 56 -22.05 36.68 18.70
N ARG A 57 -22.30 37.87 19.27
CA ARG A 57 -21.32 38.96 19.26
C ARG A 57 -20.07 38.63 20.06
N ALA A 58 -20.21 37.98 21.21
CA ALA A 58 -19.07 37.57 22.03
C ALA A 58 -18.21 36.52 21.31
N LEU A 59 -18.84 35.52 20.67
CA LEU A 59 -18.19 34.49 19.84
C LEU A 59 -17.29 35.09 18.74
N GLY A 60 -17.75 36.14 18.07
CA GLY A 60 -16.98 36.82 17.02
C GLY A 60 -15.67 37.48 17.49
N THR A 61 -15.51 37.65 18.82
CA THR A 61 -14.31 38.25 19.43
C THR A 61 -13.62 37.32 20.43
N ALA A 62 -14.10 36.08 20.57
CA ALA A 62 -13.60 35.14 21.56
C ALA A 62 -12.32 34.46 21.08
N ASP A 63 -11.34 34.33 21.98
CA ASP A 63 -10.07 33.69 21.66
C ASP A 63 -10.26 32.23 21.23
N GLY A 64 -9.58 31.86 20.14
CA GLY A 64 -9.65 30.53 19.53
C GLY A 64 -10.89 30.28 18.66
N TRP A 65 -11.81 31.24 18.56
CA TRP A 65 -12.92 31.19 17.61
C TRP A 65 -12.62 32.04 16.37
N ARG A 66 -12.98 31.53 15.20
CA ARG A 66 -12.80 32.17 13.89
C ARG A 66 -14.15 32.27 13.21
N ALA A 67 -14.45 33.41 12.57
CA ALA A 67 -15.64 33.56 11.75
C ALA A 67 -15.32 33.16 10.31
N GLU A 68 -16.00 32.14 9.79
CA GLU A 68 -15.78 31.61 8.44
C GLU A 68 -17.14 31.37 7.77
N GLY A 69 -17.40 31.96 6.60
CA GLY A 69 -18.63 31.66 5.85
C GLY A 69 -19.95 31.88 6.59
N GLY A 70 -19.99 32.77 7.60
CA GLY A 70 -21.18 33.02 8.42
C GLY A 70 -21.36 32.07 9.61
N VAL A 71 -20.39 31.21 9.90
CA VAL A 71 -20.35 30.36 11.09
C VAL A 71 -19.17 30.74 11.99
N HIS A 72 -19.22 30.33 13.26
CA HIS A 72 -18.10 30.46 14.18
C HIS A 72 -17.44 29.11 14.38
N VAL A 73 -16.14 29.02 14.15
CA VAL A 73 -15.39 27.77 14.13
C VAL A 73 -14.27 27.82 15.15
N ARG A 74 -14.06 26.72 15.87
CA ARG A 74 -12.95 26.53 16.78
C ARG A 74 -12.35 25.15 16.58
N ASP A 75 -11.05 25.10 16.36
CA ASP A 75 -10.33 23.83 16.30
C ASP A 75 -10.11 23.30 17.71
N LEU A 76 -10.29 21.98 17.83
CA LEU A 76 -9.91 21.20 19.00
C LEU A 76 -8.72 20.31 18.62
N PRO A 77 -7.95 19.78 19.59
CA PRO A 77 -6.81 18.90 19.29
C PRO A 77 -7.13 17.72 18.37
N ASP A 78 -8.39 17.27 18.39
CA ASP A 78 -8.84 16.02 17.78
C ASP A 78 -10.10 16.18 16.91
N GLY A 79 -10.43 17.41 16.54
CA GLY A 79 -11.65 17.71 15.81
C GLY A 79 -11.92 19.20 15.70
N GLN A 80 -13.16 19.56 15.41
CA GLN A 80 -13.58 20.93 15.27
C GLN A 80 -14.98 21.12 15.85
N VAL A 81 -15.25 22.32 16.36
CA VAL A 81 -16.56 22.74 16.82
C VAL A 81 -16.97 23.96 16.03
N ARG A 82 -18.20 23.96 15.55
CA ARG A 82 -18.78 24.99 14.70
C ARG A 82 -20.13 25.40 15.23
N TYR A 83 -20.30 26.66 15.56
CA TYR A 83 -21.60 27.24 15.87
C TYR A 83 -22.19 27.88 14.62
N GLU A 84 -23.44 27.54 14.31
CA GLU A 84 -24.21 28.08 13.21
C GLU A 84 -25.22 29.14 13.69
N PRO A 85 -24.98 30.44 13.46
CA PRO A 85 -25.93 31.50 13.87
C PRO A 85 -27.29 31.42 13.16
N ALA A 86 -27.38 30.79 11.98
CA ALA A 86 -28.65 30.67 11.27
C ALA A 86 -29.62 29.69 11.96
N THR A 87 -29.11 28.55 12.41
CA THR A 87 -29.89 27.45 13.01
C THR A 87 -29.83 27.48 14.53
N GLY A 88 -28.76 28.04 15.09
CA GLY A 88 -28.44 27.99 16.51
C GLY A 88 -27.83 26.64 16.91
N GLU A 89 -27.34 25.87 15.96
CA GLU A 89 -26.77 24.56 16.24
C GLU A 89 -25.27 24.65 16.55
N LEU A 90 -24.83 23.79 17.47
CA LEU A 90 -23.43 23.53 17.72
C LEU A 90 -23.08 22.18 17.09
N VAL A 91 -22.30 22.24 16.03
CA VAL A 91 -21.86 21.08 15.25
C VAL A 91 -20.45 20.71 15.68
N VAL A 92 -20.26 19.45 16.04
CA VAL A 92 -18.97 18.91 16.47
C VAL A 92 -18.54 17.85 15.47
N THR A 93 -17.35 18.01 14.91
CA THR A 93 -16.79 17.12 13.89
C THR A 93 -15.54 16.45 14.45
N ALA A 94 -15.55 15.12 14.54
CA ALA A 94 -14.37 14.30 14.80
C ALA A 94 -13.82 13.76 13.49
N ARG A 95 -12.53 13.96 13.23
CA ARG A 95 -11.86 13.47 12.03
C ARG A 95 -10.61 12.69 12.40
N LEU A 96 -10.48 11.49 11.84
CA LEU A 96 -9.31 10.64 11.95
C LEU A 96 -8.87 10.22 10.56
N GLU A 97 -7.56 10.18 10.35
CA GLU A 97 -6.95 9.75 9.10
C GLU A 97 -5.82 8.78 9.42
N ASP A 98 -5.72 7.73 8.62
CA ASP A 98 -4.60 6.79 8.67
C ASP A 98 -4.17 6.39 7.25
N VAL A 99 -2.92 5.99 7.11
CA VAL A 99 -2.35 5.50 5.84
C VAL A 99 -2.19 3.99 5.93
N VAL A 100 -2.85 3.29 5.01
CA VAL A 100 -2.77 1.84 4.92
C VAL A 100 -1.92 1.43 3.74
N THR A 101 -1.11 0.40 3.96
CA THR A 101 -0.22 -0.17 2.94
C THR A 101 -0.38 -1.68 2.92
N ALA A 102 -0.45 -2.25 1.72
CA ALA A 102 -0.46 -3.70 1.54
C ALA A 102 0.55 -4.12 0.47
N GLU A 103 1.15 -5.29 0.68
CA GLU A 103 2.07 -5.93 -0.25
C GLU A 103 1.38 -7.13 -0.91
N GLY A 104 1.45 -7.18 -2.23
CA GLY A 104 0.99 -8.30 -3.04
C GLY A 104 2.15 -9.08 -3.64
N HIS A 105 1.94 -10.37 -3.87
CA HIS A 105 2.95 -11.29 -4.36
C HIS A 105 2.43 -12.20 -5.47
N ALA A 106 3.29 -12.47 -6.45
CA ALA A 106 3.04 -13.46 -7.48
C ALA A 106 4.33 -14.23 -7.79
N ALA A 107 4.20 -15.55 -7.93
CA ALA A 107 5.30 -16.44 -8.23
C ALA A 107 4.90 -17.46 -9.31
N GLU A 108 5.85 -17.81 -10.18
CA GLU A 108 5.67 -18.80 -11.23
C GLU A 108 6.98 -19.58 -11.46
N SER A 109 6.84 -20.87 -11.75
CA SER A 109 7.95 -21.76 -12.07
C SER A 109 7.88 -22.17 -13.54
N LEU A 110 8.90 -21.82 -14.31
CA LEU A 110 9.00 -22.11 -15.75
C LEU A 110 10.05 -23.20 -16.00
N ARG A 111 9.77 -24.12 -16.92
CA ARG A 111 10.69 -25.22 -17.25
C ARG A 111 10.65 -25.54 -18.73
N GLY A 112 11.77 -26.03 -19.28
CA GLY A 112 11.86 -26.49 -20.66
C GLY A 112 13.11 -27.34 -20.91
N ASP A 113 13.17 -27.91 -22.11
CA ASP A 113 14.32 -28.69 -22.57
C ASP A 113 14.66 -28.37 -24.03
N VAL A 114 15.96 -28.37 -24.35
CA VAL A 114 16.48 -28.27 -25.71
C VAL A 114 17.26 -29.55 -26.00
N ARG A 115 16.94 -30.23 -27.10
CA ARG A 115 17.56 -31.50 -27.48
C ARG A 115 18.04 -31.50 -28.92
N ASP A 116 19.16 -32.16 -29.18
CA ASP A 116 19.69 -32.38 -30.52
C ASP A 116 20.60 -33.63 -30.55
N ARG A 117 21.01 -34.07 -31.74
CA ARG A 117 21.78 -35.30 -31.96
C ARG A 117 23.14 -35.02 -32.59
N ALA A 118 24.18 -35.59 -31.98
CA ALA A 118 25.53 -35.59 -32.51
C ALA A 118 25.84 -36.92 -33.21
N THR A 119 26.06 -36.89 -34.52
CA THR A 119 26.46 -38.06 -35.30
C THR A 119 27.95 -38.00 -35.64
N GLY A 120 28.71 -38.99 -35.17
CA GLY A 120 30.10 -39.20 -35.49
C GLY A 120 30.28 -40.28 -36.56
N ARG A 121 31.37 -40.17 -37.34
CA ARG A 121 31.69 -41.11 -38.42
C ARG A 121 33.08 -41.69 -38.24
N GLY A 122 33.22 -42.97 -38.51
CA GLY A 122 34.49 -43.68 -38.54
C GLY A 122 34.67 -44.47 -39.82
N GLU A 123 35.91 -44.52 -40.31
CA GLU A 123 36.29 -45.31 -41.49
C GLU A 123 37.45 -46.23 -41.12
N GLY A 124 37.26 -47.53 -41.34
CA GLY A 124 38.30 -48.56 -41.21
C GLY A 124 38.71 -49.07 -42.58
N ARG A 125 39.97 -49.50 -42.72
CA ARG A 125 40.52 -50.02 -43.98
C ARG A 125 41.04 -51.44 -43.80
N TYR A 126 40.72 -52.32 -44.73
CA TYR A 126 41.15 -53.72 -44.71
C TYR A 126 41.61 -54.23 -46.08
N TYR A 127 42.39 -55.30 -46.08
CA TYR A 127 42.77 -56.05 -47.28
C TYR A 127 42.16 -57.45 -47.23
N ASN A 128 41.80 -58.00 -48.40
CA ASN A 128 41.19 -59.33 -48.48
C ASN A 128 42.13 -60.45 -48.03
N ASP A 129 43.44 -60.24 -48.14
CA ASP A 129 44.49 -61.18 -47.73
C ASP A 129 44.92 -60.99 -46.27
N GLY A 130 44.30 -60.07 -45.52
CA GLY A 130 44.63 -59.80 -44.12
C GLY A 130 46.02 -59.19 -43.92
N PHE A 131 46.61 -58.58 -44.97
CA PHE A 131 47.96 -58.03 -44.92
C PHE A 131 48.17 -57.09 -43.71
N GLY A 132 49.19 -57.40 -42.90
CA GLY A 132 49.54 -56.62 -41.71
C GLY A 132 48.48 -56.65 -40.59
N GLY A 133 47.65 -57.69 -40.49
CA GLY A 133 46.59 -57.81 -39.49
C GLY A 133 45.32 -57.01 -39.80
N ARG A 134 45.27 -56.35 -40.96
CA ARG A 134 44.14 -55.50 -41.39
C ARG A 134 43.08 -56.32 -42.11
N ASN A 135 42.37 -57.15 -41.36
CA ASN A 135 41.18 -57.85 -41.81
C ASN A 135 39.92 -56.98 -41.60
N ARG A 136 38.78 -57.45 -42.11
CA ARG A 136 37.51 -56.72 -42.04
C ARG A 136 37.03 -56.47 -40.61
N GLU A 137 37.22 -57.44 -39.72
CA GLU A 137 36.79 -57.35 -38.31
C GLU A 137 37.54 -56.24 -37.56
N THR A 138 38.87 -56.18 -37.73
CA THR A 138 39.69 -55.09 -37.18
C THR A 138 39.26 -53.74 -37.73
N ALA A 139 39.01 -53.65 -39.04
CA ALA A 139 38.53 -52.41 -39.67
C ALA A 139 37.13 -51.99 -39.18
N GLU A 140 36.23 -52.92 -38.91
CA GLU A 140 34.91 -52.64 -38.31
C GLU A 140 35.07 -52.12 -36.87
N ARG A 141 35.91 -52.76 -36.05
CA ARG A 141 36.20 -52.32 -34.68
C ARG A 141 36.83 -50.93 -34.64
N ASP A 142 37.81 -50.67 -35.51
CA ASP A 142 38.47 -49.37 -35.62
C ASP A 142 37.50 -48.29 -36.12
N ALA A 143 36.65 -48.61 -37.10
CA ALA A 143 35.61 -47.71 -37.59
C ALA A 143 34.59 -47.40 -36.50
N GLN A 144 34.17 -48.38 -35.70
CA GLN A 144 33.25 -48.20 -34.58
C GLN A 144 33.86 -47.29 -33.51
N ALA A 145 35.08 -47.60 -33.05
CA ALA A 145 35.77 -46.81 -32.05
C ALA A 145 35.99 -45.36 -32.52
N ALA A 146 36.34 -45.17 -33.80
CA ALA A 146 36.49 -43.84 -34.40
C ALA A 146 35.15 -43.08 -34.48
N ALA A 147 34.06 -43.76 -34.89
CA ALA A 147 32.73 -43.18 -34.97
C ALA A 147 32.21 -42.74 -33.59
N GLU A 148 32.41 -43.57 -32.56
CA GLU A 148 32.04 -43.27 -31.18
C GLU A 148 32.85 -42.11 -30.60
N ALA A 149 34.17 -42.11 -30.80
CA ALA A 149 35.02 -41.02 -30.35
C ALA A 149 34.64 -39.69 -31.03
N ASP A 150 34.30 -39.72 -32.33
CA ASP A 150 33.81 -38.55 -33.05
C ASP A 150 32.43 -38.09 -32.55
N ALA A 151 31.50 -39.03 -32.29
CA ALA A 151 30.18 -38.72 -31.76
C ALA A 151 30.28 -38.09 -30.37
N VAL A 152 31.20 -38.54 -29.52
CA VAL A 152 31.45 -37.97 -28.19
C VAL A 152 32.02 -36.55 -28.29
N ARG A 153 33.01 -36.31 -29.16
CA ARG A 153 33.54 -34.94 -29.38
C ARG A 153 32.44 -34.00 -29.87
N ARG A 154 31.69 -34.40 -30.89
CA ARG A 154 30.57 -33.62 -31.43
C ARG A 154 29.46 -33.39 -30.40
N ALA A 155 29.18 -34.38 -29.55
CA ALA A 155 28.20 -34.24 -28.47
C ALA A 155 28.63 -33.19 -27.44
N ARG A 156 29.93 -33.10 -27.13
CA ARG A 156 30.45 -32.04 -26.23
C ARG A 156 30.30 -30.65 -26.85
N ASP A 157 30.65 -30.50 -28.12
CA ASP A 157 30.47 -29.23 -28.84
C ASP A 157 28.99 -28.84 -28.96
N LEU A 158 28.13 -29.85 -29.16
CA LEU A 158 26.69 -29.67 -29.23
C LEU A 158 26.10 -29.27 -27.88
N ALA A 159 26.58 -29.86 -26.78
CA ALA A 159 26.14 -29.50 -25.43
C ALA A 159 26.38 -28.01 -25.12
N ALA A 160 27.52 -27.45 -25.51
CA ALA A 160 27.79 -26.03 -25.33
C ALA A 160 26.79 -25.15 -26.09
N ARG A 161 26.44 -25.51 -27.33
CA ARG A 161 25.43 -24.79 -28.13
C ARG A 161 24.02 -24.93 -27.55
N LEU A 162 23.65 -26.13 -27.11
CA LEU A 162 22.34 -26.39 -26.49
C LEU A 162 22.19 -25.64 -25.18
N ARG A 163 23.25 -25.49 -24.39
CA ARG A 163 23.25 -24.63 -23.20
C ARG A 163 22.95 -23.18 -23.53
N SER A 164 23.69 -22.59 -24.48
CA SER A 164 23.41 -21.20 -24.89
C SER A 164 21.98 -21.01 -25.42
N ARG A 165 21.43 -22.03 -26.08
CA ARG A 165 20.03 -22.00 -26.53
C ARG A 165 19.04 -22.15 -25.36
N ALA A 166 19.31 -23.04 -24.41
CA ALA A 166 18.52 -23.19 -23.19
C ALA A 166 18.50 -21.88 -22.40
N ASP A 167 19.64 -21.19 -22.27
CA ASP A 167 19.74 -19.87 -21.62
C ASP A 167 18.89 -18.81 -22.35
N GLN A 168 18.90 -18.79 -23.68
CA GLN A 168 18.08 -17.87 -24.49
C GLN A 168 16.58 -18.16 -24.36
N GLU A 169 16.19 -19.43 -24.40
CA GLU A 169 14.79 -19.84 -24.23
C GLU A 169 14.30 -19.52 -22.80
N ALA A 170 15.13 -19.78 -21.78
CA ALA A 170 14.86 -19.42 -20.40
C ALA A 170 14.69 -17.89 -20.23
N ALA A 171 15.60 -17.09 -20.80
CA ALA A 171 15.51 -15.63 -20.76
C ALA A 171 14.26 -15.09 -21.48
N SER A 172 13.93 -15.66 -22.65
CA SER A 172 12.72 -15.30 -23.38
C SER A 172 11.45 -15.66 -22.62
N ALA A 173 11.43 -16.82 -21.94
CA ALA A 173 10.31 -17.25 -21.12
C ALA A 173 10.12 -16.33 -19.91
N ALA A 174 11.22 -15.92 -19.26
CA ALA A 174 11.18 -14.96 -18.17
C ALA A 174 10.62 -13.60 -18.62
N ALA A 175 11.11 -13.06 -19.75
CA ALA A 175 10.62 -11.80 -20.29
C ALA A 175 9.12 -11.85 -20.63
N ALA A 176 8.62 -12.98 -21.14
CA ALA A 176 7.19 -13.17 -21.42
C ALA A 176 6.32 -13.30 -20.15
N ALA A 177 6.89 -13.79 -19.04
CA ALA A 177 6.19 -13.92 -17.77
C ALA A 177 6.18 -12.63 -16.94
N GLU A 178 7.16 -11.74 -17.16
CA GLU A 178 7.36 -10.48 -16.43
C GLU A 178 6.06 -9.68 -16.23
N GLU A 179 5.40 -9.32 -17.33
CA GLU A 179 4.20 -8.46 -17.29
C GLU A 179 3.00 -9.16 -16.64
N ARG A 180 2.89 -10.49 -16.80
CA ARG A 180 1.82 -11.27 -16.14
C ARG A 180 2.04 -11.32 -14.63
N LEU A 181 3.26 -11.60 -14.19
CA LEU A 181 3.61 -11.67 -12.77
C LEU A 181 3.48 -10.30 -12.10
N GLN A 182 3.89 -9.23 -12.77
CA GLN A 182 3.72 -7.87 -12.23
C GLN A 182 2.23 -7.54 -12.07
N ARG A 183 1.40 -7.77 -13.10
CA ARG A 183 -0.05 -7.54 -13.01
C ARG A 183 -0.72 -8.39 -11.91
N ALA A 184 -0.26 -9.63 -11.72
CA ALA A 184 -0.76 -10.49 -10.66
C ALA A 184 -0.38 -9.97 -9.26
N ALA A 185 0.87 -9.54 -9.07
CA ALA A 185 1.32 -8.94 -7.82
C ALA A 185 0.57 -7.62 -7.53
N ASP A 186 0.35 -6.77 -8.53
CA ASP A 186 -0.42 -5.52 -8.40
C ASP A 186 -1.89 -5.81 -8.02
N ALA A 187 -2.50 -6.83 -8.62
CA ALA A 187 -3.87 -7.23 -8.32
C ALA A 187 -4.01 -7.77 -6.89
N ASP A 188 -3.06 -8.61 -6.45
CA ASP A 188 -3.01 -9.12 -5.07
C ASP A 188 -2.80 -7.97 -4.06
N ALA A 189 -1.89 -7.02 -4.35
CA ALA A 189 -1.65 -5.87 -3.50
C ALA A 189 -2.91 -5.01 -3.32
N ARG A 190 -3.66 -4.78 -4.40
CA ARG A 190 -4.93 -4.02 -4.37
C ARG A 190 -6.04 -4.76 -3.63
N ALA A 191 -6.14 -6.08 -3.79
CA ALA A 191 -7.13 -6.88 -3.08
C ALA A 191 -6.88 -6.83 -1.56
N ARG A 192 -5.63 -7.06 -1.15
CA ARG A 192 -5.22 -6.95 0.26
C ARG A 192 -5.40 -5.55 0.82
N LEU A 193 -5.07 -4.52 0.03
CA LEU A 193 -5.30 -3.13 0.41
C LEU A 193 -6.79 -2.86 0.66
N ALA A 194 -7.69 -3.39 -0.17
CA ALA A 194 -9.13 -3.20 0.02
C ALA A 194 -9.62 -3.84 1.34
N GLU A 195 -9.16 -5.04 1.68
CA GLU A 195 -9.47 -5.69 2.95
C GLU A 195 -8.93 -4.89 4.15
N GLU A 196 -7.69 -4.44 4.07
CA GLU A 196 -7.04 -3.64 5.10
C GLU A 196 -7.72 -2.29 5.31
N ARG A 197 -8.16 -1.64 4.23
CA ARG A 197 -8.91 -0.39 4.27
C ARG A 197 -10.21 -0.53 5.04
N GLU A 198 -10.98 -1.59 4.82
CA GLU A 198 -12.24 -1.78 5.53
C GLU A 198 -12.00 -2.07 7.03
N ARG A 199 -10.95 -2.84 7.35
CA ARG A 199 -10.53 -3.07 8.73
C ARG A 199 -10.19 -1.77 9.44
N VAL A 200 -9.31 -0.97 8.84
CA VAL A 200 -8.87 0.32 9.42
C VAL A 200 -10.01 1.32 9.47
N ARG A 201 -10.89 1.38 8.45
CA ARG A 201 -12.08 2.23 8.49
C ARG A 201 -12.96 1.89 9.69
N ALA A 202 -13.27 0.62 9.90
CA ALA A 202 -14.09 0.19 11.04
C ALA A 202 -13.44 0.55 12.38
N GLU A 203 -12.11 0.43 12.48
CA GLU A 203 -11.36 0.84 13.65
C GLU A 203 -11.41 2.36 13.88
N LEU A 204 -11.15 3.17 12.83
CA LEU A 204 -11.24 4.62 12.91
C LEU A 204 -12.67 5.08 13.27
N ASP A 205 -13.70 4.46 12.72
CA ASP A 205 -15.10 4.74 13.04
C ASP A 205 -15.43 4.41 14.50
N ALA A 206 -14.90 3.32 15.04
CA ALA A 206 -15.08 2.97 16.45
C ALA A 206 -14.37 3.98 17.36
N ARG A 207 -13.13 4.38 17.00
CA ARG A 207 -12.37 5.41 17.73
C ARG A 207 -13.07 6.77 17.67
N ASN A 208 -13.56 7.20 16.51
CA ASN A 208 -14.32 8.44 16.35
C ASN A 208 -15.59 8.45 17.19
N ARG A 209 -16.38 7.35 17.17
CA ARG A 209 -17.58 7.22 18.01
C ARG A 209 -17.29 7.29 19.51
N ALA A 210 -16.17 6.74 19.96
CA ALA A 210 -15.76 6.86 21.37
C ALA A 210 -15.32 8.29 21.74
N ARG A 211 -14.78 9.05 20.79
CA ARG A 211 -14.22 10.39 21.01
C ARG A 211 -15.24 11.52 20.85
N ILE A 212 -16.23 11.36 19.98
CA ILE A 212 -17.17 12.43 19.64
C ILE A 212 -17.91 12.97 20.86
N THR A 213 -18.23 12.12 21.85
CA THR A 213 -18.86 12.56 23.10
C THR A 213 -17.96 13.50 23.89
N ARG A 214 -16.67 13.17 24.01
CA ARG A 214 -15.68 14.03 24.69
C ARG A 214 -15.48 15.35 23.95
N LEU A 215 -15.39 15.30 22.62
CA LEU A 215 -15.33 16.51 21.79
C LEU A 215 -16.59 17.36 21.95
N GLY A 216 -17.75 16.72 22.09
CA GLY A 216 -19.02 17.38 22.42
C GLY A 216 -18.96 18.13 23.75
N GLU A 217 -18.47 17.48 24.80
CA GLU A 217 -18.27 18.09 26.12
C GLU A 217 -17.28 19.25 26.07
N ASP A 218 -16.16 19.10 25.37
CA ASP A 218 -15.15 20.15 25.21
C ASP A 218 -15.69 21.33 24.39
N GLY A 219 -16.46 21.07 23.35
CA GLY A 219 -17.15 22.08 22.54
C GLY A 219 -18.19 22.85 23.35
N LEU A 220 -19.02 22.15 24.10
CA LEU A 220 -20.00 22.77 25.01
C LEU A 220 -19.29 23.59 26.10
N ARG A 221 -18.19 23.10 26.67
CA ARG A 221 -17.39 23.85 27.64
C ARG A 221 -16.82 25.13 27.04
N ALA A 222 -16.28 25.05 25.81
CA ALA A 222 -15.74 26.22 25.11
C ALA A 222 -16.82 27.27 24.83
N VAL A 223 -17.99 26.84 24.39
CA VAL A 223 -19.15 27.71 24.15
C VAL A 223 -19.68 28.32 25.45
N ASN A 224 -19.84 27.53 26.51
CA ASN A 224 -20.31 28.00 27.81
C ASN A 224 -19.35 29.01 28.44
N GLY A 225 -18.03 28.86 28.24
CA GLY A 225 -17.04 29.86 28.67
C GLY A 225 -17.23 31.23 27.98
N VAL A 226 -17.56 31.23 26.68
CA VAL A 226 -17.91 32.46 25.95
C VAL A 226 -19.21 33.05 26.50
N LEU A 227 -20.23 32.22 26.71
CA LEU A 227 -21.52 32.67 27.23
C LEU A 227 -21.38 33.28 28.64
N ALA A 228 -20.62 32.64 29.54
CA ALA A 228 -20.34 33.14 30.87
C ALA A 228 -19.61 34.49 30.82
N THR A 229 -18.61 34.62 29.95
CA THR A 229 -17.89 35.89 29.75
C THR A 229 -18.82 36.99 29.21
N ALA A 230 -19.75 36.63 28.31
CA ALA A 230 -20.70 37.56 27.74
C ALA A 230 -21.73 38.04 28.78
N TYR A 231 -22.29 37.14 29.59
CA TYR A 231 -23.17 37.48 30.70
C TYR A 231 -22.48 38.34 31.74
N ARG A 232 -21.25 37.99 32.09
CA ARG A 232 -20.41 38.74 33.01
C ARG A 232 -20.23 40.19 32.56
N ARG A 233 -19.91 40.41 31.28
CA ARG A 233 -19.82 41.77 30.71
C ARG A 233 -21.16 42.49 30.75
N ALA A 234 -22.24 41.82 30.35
CA ALA A 234 -23.57 42.42 30.34
C ALA A 234 -24.04 42.86 31.73
N LEU A 235 -23.80 42.05 32.77
CA LEU A 235 -24.14 42.38 34.16
C LEU A 235 -23.31 43.56 34.69
N VAL A 236 -22.01 43.59 34.42
CA VAL A 236 -21.14 44.71 34.81
C VAL A 236 -21.54 46.00 34.09
N ASP A 237 -21.86 45.94 32.80
CA ASP A 237 -22.31 47.10 32.04
C ASP A 237 -23.67 47.61 32.52
N PHE A 238 -24.59 46.70 32.85
CA PHE A 238 -25.88 47.05 33.45
C PHE A 238 -25.70 47.75 34.81
N ALA A 239 -24.88 47.20 35.70
CA ALA A 239 -24.59 47.77 37.01
C ALA A 239 -23.99 49.18 36.87
N ARG A 240 -23.00 49.36 35.97
CA ARG A 240 -22.40 50.67 35.70
C ARG A 240 -23.39 51.69 35.15
N GLN A 241 -24.28 51.27 34.25
CA GLN A 241 -25.32 52.15 33.69
C GLN A 241 -26.32 52.64 34.74
N HIS A 242 -26.52 51.87 35.80
CA HIS A 242 -27.44 52.21 36.90
C HIS A 242 -26.70 52.77 38.13
N GLY A 243 -25.48 53.29 37.94
CA GLY A 243 -24.75 54.00 38.99
C GLY A 243 -24.17 53.11 40.08
N ALA A 244 -24.05 51.79 39.85
CA ALA A 244 -23.53 50.88 40.85
C ALA A 244 -22.07 51.20 41.22
N SER A 245 -21.78 51.21 42.52
CA SER A 245 -20.44 51.36 43.07
C SER A 245 -19.93 50.05 43.69
N GLY A 246 -18.61 49.96 43.90
CA GLY A 246 -18.02 48.83 44.63
C GLY A 246 -18.08 47.47 43.93
N ILE A 247 -18.15 47.43 42.58
CA ILE A 247 -18.25 46.17 41.82
C ILE A 247 -17.07 45.26 42.15
N ARG A 248 -17.36 44.13 42.80
CA ARG A 248 -16.42 43.04 43.08
C ARG A 248 -16.77 41.84 42.22
N GLN A 249 -15.72 41.14 41.81
CA GLN A 249 -15.82 39.98 40.95
C GLN A 249 -14.92 38.90 41.51
N GLU A 250 -15.52 37.75 41.81
CA GLU A 250 -14.80 36.57 42.27
C GLU A 250 -15.19 35.38 41.37
N GLU A 251 -14.18 34.66 40.90
CA GLU A 251 -14.35 33.50 40.02
C GLU A 251 -14.05 32.26 40.88
N THR A 252 -15.06 31.42 41.06
CA THR A 252 -14.98 30.18 41.85
C THR A 252 -15.08 28.96 40.93
N GLU A 253 -14.80 27.75 41.43
CA GLU A 253 -14.99 26.52 40.65
C GLU A 253 -16.46 26.31 40.23
N ASP A 254 -17.41 26.85 41.00
CA ASP A 254 -18.85 26.64 40.83
C ASP A 254 -19.55 27.79 40.09
N GLY A 255 -18.88 28.93 39.84
CA GLY A 255 -19.51 30.07 39.16
C GLY A 255 -18.73 31.37 39.18
N ILE A 256 -19.42 32.43 38.78
CA ILE A 256 -18.90 33.80 38.79
C ILE A 256 -19.79 34.62 39.71
N ASP A 257 -19.24 35.04 40.85
CA ASP A 257 -19.93 35.91 41.79
C ASP A 257 -19.63 37.38 41.42
N ILE A 258 -20.72 38.14 41.23
CA ILE A 258 -20.66 39.57 40.92
C ILE A 258 -21.46 40.30 41.98
N GLU A 259 -20.77 40.98 42.88
CA GLU A 259 -21.37 41.83 43.92
C GLU A 259 -21.25 43.29 43.50
N PHE A 260 -22.34 44.05 43.63
CA PHE A 260 -22.33 45.50 43.42
C PHE A 260 -23.42 46.16 44.25
N GLU A 261 -23.15 47.39 44.70
CA GLU A 261 -24.10 48.19 45.47
C GLU A 261 -24.81 49.17 44.53
N LEU A 262 -26.14 49.17 44.54
CA LEU A 262 -26.97 50.14 43.84
C LEU A 262 -27.42 51.22 44.82
N GLU A 263 -27.08 52.48 44.56
CA GLU A 263 -27.74 53.60 45.22
C GLU A 263 -29.17 53.70 44.66
N MET A 264 -30.18 53.41 45.48
CA MET A 264 -31.60 53.65 45.15
C MET A 264 -31.99 55.10 45.36
#